data_AF-A0A9P9QBD1-F1
#
_entry.id   AF-A0A9P9QBD1-F1
#
_cell.length_a   1.000
_cell.length_b   1.000
_cell.length_c   1.000
_cell.angle_alpha   90.00
_cell.angle_beta   90.00
_cell.angle_gamma   90.00
#
_symmetry.space_group_name_H-M   'P 1'
#
loop_
_entity.id
_entity.type
_entity.pdbx_description
1 polymer ?
#
loop_
_entity_poly.entity_id
_entity_poly.type
_entity_poly.pdbx_seq_one_letter_code
_entity_poly.pdbx_strand_id
1 'polypeptide(L)'
;MSTEPDLELFLEKLFKLPEGEFPTNADFDQYRRNWGFTIYRTFYGPNSDEQWRKLLEKITKGAKYELNMMEDLDVQEPTVAFTKAWNLFRLDARSDPSTLDGLTLENVRQLYLDGTGGQPMNVDIDPWRVFLLADEAVLASPELSVINVVDADYDPVRAAITNPRVGPQRYFGWITMSPSCILILWKALDIYLLSSLGSGPDTTGGPGGFWDADSF
;
A
#
# COMPACT_ATOMS: atom_id res chain seq x y z
N MET A 1 -29.48 -14.42 7.95
CA MET A 1 -28.11 -14.50 7.43
C MET A 1 -27.26 -13.66 8.36
N SER A 2 -26.42 -14.30 9.17
CA SER A 2 -25.47 -13.56 10.02
C SER A 2 -24.41 -13.01 9.07
N THR A 3 -24.34 -11.69 8.92
CA THR A 3 -23.21 -11.05 8.27
C THR A 3 -22.04 -11.17 9.24
N GLU A 4 -20.99 -11.90 8.86
CA GLU A 4 -19.73 -11.85 9.59
C GLU A 4 -19.25 -10.39 9.68
N PRO A 5 -18.64 -9.98 10.81
CA PRO A 5 -18.05 -8.65 10.93
C PRO A 5 -17.01 -8.41 9.83
N ASP A 6 -16.99 -7.24 9.20
CA ASP A 6 -16.05 -6.87 8.10
C ASP A 6 -14.58 -7.16 8.48
N LEU A 7 -14.26 -7.01 9.77
CA LEU A 7 -12.92 -7.21 10.31
C LEU A 7 -12.52 -8.69 10.45
N GLU A 8 -13.47 -9.60 10.68
CA GLU A 8 -13.20 -11.05 10.68
C GLU A 8 -12.93 -11.54 9.25
N LEU A 9 -13.75 -11.10 8.27
CA LEU A 9 -13.52 -11.37 6.85
C LEU A 9 -12.17 -10.83 6.37
N PHE A 10 -11.79 -9.63 6.84
CA PHE A 10 -10.45 -9.08 6.60
C PHE A 10 -9.35 -9.99 7.14
N LEU A 11 -9.48 -10.47 8.38
CA LEU A 11 -8.51 -11.38 9.01
C LEU A 11 -8.42 -12.75 8.33
N GLU A 12 -9.51 -13.26 7.77
CA GLU A 12 -9.53 -14.49 6.97
C GLU A 12 -8.71 -14.32 5.69
N LYS A 13 -8.82 -13.18 5.02
CA LYS A 13 -8.03 -12.89 3.81
C LYS A 13 -6.53 -12.78 4.07
N LEU A 14 -6.11 -12.54 5.31
CA LEU A 14 -4.70 -12.55 5.70
C LEU A 14 -4.15 -13.96 5.95
N PHE A 15 -4.99 -15.00 5.98
CA PHE A 15 -4.56 -16.37 6.20
C PHE A 15 -3.71 -16.89 5.04
N LYS A 16 -2.55 -17.49 5.36
CA LYS A 16 -1.69 -18.17 4.40
C LYS A 16 -1.14 -19.45 5.01
N LEU A 17 -1.61 -20.59 4.52
CA LEU A 17 -1.03 -21.87 4.90
C LEU A 17 0.29 -22.09 4.14
N PRO A 18 1.41 -22.42 4.82
CA PRO A 18 2.65 -22.81 4.15
C PRO A 18 2.42 -24.06 3.29
N GLU A 19 3.11 -24.14 2.15
CA GLU A 19 3.01 -25.31 1.28
C GLU A 19 3.43 -26.59 2.01
N GLY A 20 2.57 -27.61 1.98
CA GLY A 20 2.84 -28.92 2.60
C GLY A 20 2.57 -29.01 4.09
N GLU A 21 2.11 -27.93 4.74
CA GLU A 21 1.65 -27.98 6.13
C GLU A 21 0.15 -28.24 6.22
N PHE A 22 -0.26 -29.08 7.17
CA PHE A 22 -1.65 -29.22 7.59
C PHE A 22 -1.73 -28.75 9.03
N PRO A 23 -2.61 -27.79 9.36
CA PRO A 23 -2.69 -27.26 10.70
C PRO A 23 -3.10 -28.37 11.67
N THR A 24 -2.19 -28.74 12.57
CA THR A 24 -2.41 -29.79 13.56
C THR A 24 -3.27 -29.33 14.74
N ASN A 25 -3.42 -28.01 14.91
CA ASN A 25 -4.24 -27.35 15.94
C ASN A 25 -5.15 -26.28 15.30
N ALA A 26 -6.23 -25.92 16.00
CA ALA A 26 -7.18 -24.88 15.60
C ALA A 26 -6.64 -23.43 15.77
N ASP A 27 -5.36 -23.25 16.10
CA ASP A 27 -4.76 -21.92 16.18
C ASP A 27 -4.25 -21.51 14.78
N PHE A 28 -5.17 -20.91 14.03
CA PHE A 28 -4.91 -20.40 12.68
C PHE A 28 -4.23 -19.03 12.69
N ASP A 29 -4.10 -18.38 13.86
CA ASP A 29 -3.57 -17.01 13.96
C ASP A 29 -2.09 -16.96 13.53
N GLN A 30 -1.33 -18.02 13.81
CA GLN A 30 0.10 -18.10 13.45
C GLN A 30 0.37 -18.13 11.94
N TYR A 31 -0.63 -18.46 11.14
CA TYR A 31 -0.54 -18.52 9.68
C TYR A 31 -1.05 -17.25 9.01
N ARG A 32 -1.45 -16.23 9.79
CA ARG A 32 -1.80 -14.93 9.21
C ARG A 32 -0.55 -14.13 8.90
N ARG A 33 -0.51 -13.57 7.70
CA ARG A 33 0.58 -12.68 7.28
C ARG A 33 0.40 -11.29 7.88
N ASN A 34 1.51 -10.56 7.94
CA ASN A 34 1.45 -9.11 8.15
C ASN A 34 0.85 -8.42 6.92
N TRP A 35 0.09 -7.36 7.12
CA TRP A 35 -0.44 -6.52 6.05
C TRP A 35 0.17 -5.11 6.10
N GLY A 36 0.10 -4.41 4.98
CA GLY A 36 0.77 -3.13 4.76
C GLY A 36 1.86 -3.22 3.70
N PHE A 37 2.70 -2.20 3.61
CA PHE A 37 3.55 -1.99 2.44
C PHE A 37 4.98 -1.62 2.82
N THR A 38 5.90 -1.92 1.92
CA THR A 38 7.22 -1.30 1.91
C THR A 38 7.09 0.14 1.42
N ILE A 39 7.74 1.07 2.14
CA ILE A 39 7.79 2.49 1.79
C ILE A 39 9.24 2.94 1.68
N TYR A 40 9.58 3.60 0.58
CA TYR A 40 10.92 4.13 0.31
C TYR A 40 10.93 5.65 0.43
N ARG A 41 11.94 6.18 1.10
CA ARG A 41 12.29 7.61 1.07
C ARG A 41 13.48 7.85 0.16
N THR A 42 13.34 8.74 -0.80
CA THR A 42 14.44 9.11 -1.72
C THR A 42 14.92 10.56 -1.58
N PHE A 43 14.23 11.38 -0.78
CA PHE A 43 14.61 12.77 -0.56
C PHE A 43 15.11 13.04 0.86
N TYR A 44 16.31 13.62 0.96
CA TYR A 44 17.02 13.89 2.21
C TYR A 44 17.39 15.38 2.40
N GLY A 45 16.63 16.30 1.78
CA GLY A 45 16.83 17.74 1.93
C GLY A 45 16.42 18.31 3.30
N PRO A 46 16.49 19.64 3.49
CA PRO A 46 16.13 20.29 4.75
C PRO A 46 14.71 19.93 5.21
N ASN A 47 14.54 19.67 6.51
CA ASN A 47 13.27 19.27 7.15
C ASN A 47 12.68 17.92 6.70
N SER A 48 13.30 17.21 5.76
CA SER A 48 12.77 15.94 5.24
C SER A 48 12.70 14.83 6.29
N ASP A 49 13.59 14.82 7.30
CA ASP A 49 13.52 13.86 8.42
C ASP A 49 12.23 14.01 9.24
N GLU A 50 11.86 15.25 9.54
CA GLU A 50 10.64 15.54 10.28
C GLU A 50 9.39 15.25 9.44
N GLN A 51 9.43 15.58 8.15
CA GLN A 51 8.33 15.27 7.23
C GLN A 51 8.16 13.77 7.02
N TRP A 52 9.27 13.02 6.92
CA TRP A 52 9.26 11.56 6.86
C TRP A 52 8.61 10.96 8.10
N ARG A 53 9.02 11.40 9.31
CA ARG A 53 8.41 10.95 10.56
C ARG A 53 6.90 11.24 10.61
N LYS A 54 6.49 12.45 10.21
CA LYS A 54 5.08 12.84 10.14
C LYS A 54 4.29 12.03 9.12
N LEU A 55 4.89 11.69 7.99
CA LEU A 55 4.27 10.86 6.96
C LEU A 55 3.98 9.45 7.48
N LEU A 56 4.97 8.80 8.11
CA LEU A 56 4.78 7.49 8.73
C LEU A 56 3.73 7.53 9.84
N GLU A 57 3.72 8.59 10.65
CA GLU A 57 2.71 8.81 11.69
C GLU A 57 1.30 8.98 11.08
N LYS A 58 1.17 9.75 9.99
CA LYS A 58 -0.09 9.97 9.28
C LYS A 58 -0.65 8.67 8.71
N ILE A 59 0.20 7.88 8.06
CA ILE A 59 -0.19 6.55 7.55
C ILE A 59 -0.67 5.65 8.69
N THR A 60 0.12 5.56 9.76
CA THR A 60 -0.18 4.70 10.90
C THR A 60 -1.50 5.09 11.57
N LYS A 61 -1.76 6.40 11.72
CA LYS A 61 -3.03 6.92 12.24
C LYS A 61 -4.20 6.63 11.31
N GLY A 62 -4.02 6.79 10.00
CA GLY A 62 -5.02 6.47 8.99
C GLY A 62 -5.43 5.00 9.03
N ALA A 63 -4.45 4.10 8.96
CA ALA A 63 -4.67 2.65 9.07
C ALA A 63 -5.44 2.26 10.34
N LYS A 64 -5.10 2.86 11.49
CA LYS A 64 -5.82 2.63 12.75
C LYS A 64 -7.25 3.17 12.70
N TYR A 65 -7.45 4.36 12.14
CA TYR A 65 -8.76 4.97 11.99
C TYR A 65 -9.67 4.11 11.10
N GLU A 66 -9.18 3.64 9.96
CA GLU A 66 -9.94 2.78 9.04
C GLU A 66 -10.32 1.43 9.69
N LEU A 67 -9.41 0.83 10.48
CA LEU A 67 -9.77 -0.37 11.27
C LEU A 67 -10.88 -0.07 12.28
N ASN A 68 -10.80 1.07 12.98
CA ASN A 68 -11.86 1.48 13.91
C ASN A 68 -13.18 1.79 13.20
N MET A 69 -13.19 2.13 11.91
CA MET A 69 -14.42 2.31 11.13
C MET A 69 -15.04 0.98 10.69
N MET A 70 -14.20 -0.05 10.48
CA MET A 70 -14.68 -1.42 10.22
C MET A 70 -15.18 -2.11 11.48
N GLU A 71 -14.62 -1.74 12.63
CA GLU A 71 -15.21 -2.00 13.93
C GLU A 71 -16.45 -1.10 14.10
N ASP A 72 -17.58 -1.68 14.49
CA ASP A 72 -18.78 -0.87 14.75
C ASP A 72 -18.45 0.18 15.83
N LEU A 73 -18.73 1.46 15.56
CA LEU A 73 -18.31 2.60 16.39
C LEU A 73 -18.91 2.59 17.80
N ASP A 74 -19.95 1.78 18.02
CA ASP A 74 -20.61 1.62 19.32
C ASP A 74 -19.84 0.70 20.30
N VAL A 75 -18.74 0.09 19.88
CA VAL A 75 -17.91 -0.75 20.76
C VAL A 75 -16.91 0.12 21.55
N GLN A 76 -17.05 0.14 22.88
CA GLN A 76 -16.20 0.94 23.78
C GLN A 76 -14.78 0.39 23.97
N GLU A 77 -14.59 -0.91 23.77
CA GLU A 77 -13.28 -1.58 23.91
C GLU A 77 -12.88 -2.26 22.59
N PRO A 78 -11.61 -2.21 22.18
CA PRO A 78 -11.18 -2.87 20.95
C PRO A 78 -11.49 -4.37 20.99
N THR A 79 -12.16 -4.87 19.96
CA THR A 79 -12.44 -6.29 19.82
C THR A 79 -11.16 -7.10 19.67
N VAL A 80 -11.27 -8.41 19.90
CA VAL A 80 -10.18 -9.36 19.62
C VAL A 80 -9.78 -9.29 18.15
N ALA A 81 -10.75 -9.15 17.25
CA ALA A 81 -10.51 -9.02 15.81
C ALA A 81 -9.70 -7.75 15.52
N PHE A 82 -10.10 -6.58 16.04
CA PHE A 82 -9.35 -5.34 15.86
C PHE A 82 -7.91 -5.49 16.34
N THR A 83 -7.74 -6.05 17.55
CA THR A 83 -6.42 -6.23 18.16
C THR A 83 -5.53 -7.10 17.28
N LYS A 84 -6.07 -8.20 16.72
CA LYS A 84 -5.37 -9.08 15.78
C LYS A 84 -5.00 -8.35 14.50
N ALA A 85 -5.95 -7.65 13.86
CA ALA A 85 -5.70 -6.93 12.62
C ALA A 85 -4.64 -5.84 12.80
N TRP A 86 -4.75 -5.05 13.87
CA TRP A 86 -3.77 -4.02 14.21
C TRP A 86 -2.39 -4.60 14.48
N ASN A 87 -2.30 -5.72 15.22
CA ASN A 87 -1.04 -6.38 15.50
C ASN A 87 -0.35 -6.96 14.25
N LEU A 88 -1.08 -7.15 13.16
CA LEU A 88 -0.54 -7.59 11.87
C LEU A 88 -0.14 -6.42 10.95
N PHE A 89 -0.49 -5.18 11.27
CA PHE A 89 -0.13 -4.02 10.47
C PHE A 89 1.38 -3.73 10.54
N ARG A 90 2.03 -3.57 9.38
CA ARG A 90 3.45 -3.19 9.29
C ARG A 90 3.67 -2.19 8.16
N LEU A 91 4.56 -1.24 8.40
CA LEU A 91 5.23 -0.48 7.36
C LEU A 91 6.71 -0.88 7.35
N ASP A 92 7.17 -1.44 6.25
CA ASP A 92 8.60 -1.67 6.03
C ASP A 92 9.23 -0.37 5.51
N ALA A 93 9.59 0.50 6.44
CA ALA A 93 10.07 1.85 6.18
C ALA A 93 11.57 1.89 5.88
N ARG A 94 11.93 2.17 4.63
CA ARG A 94 13.31 2.19 4.12
C ARG A 94 13.76 3.62 3.86
N SER A 95 14.80 4.06 4.58
CA SER A 95 15.26 5.45 4.61
C SER A 95 16.78 5.57 4.78
N ASP A 96 17.57 4.65 4.21
CA ASP A 96 19.03 4.74 4.22
C ASP A 96 19.50 5.70 3.10
N PRO A 97 20.02 6.90 3.42
CA PRO A 97 20.45 7.87 2.42
C PRO A 97 21.62 7.36 1.57
N SER A 98 22.45 6.46 2.08
CA SER A 98 23.60 5.94 1.33
C SER A 98 23.20 5.09 0.13
N THR A 99 21.97 4.57 0.14
CA THR A 99 21.44 3.70 -0.91
C THR A 99 20.24 4.30 -1.64
N LEU A 100 19.52 5.26 -1.05
CA LEU A 100 18.25 5.75 -1.57
C LEU A 100 18.24 7.24 -1.98
N ASP A 101 19.23 8.04 -1.57
CA ASP A 101 19.22 9.47 -1.85
C ASP A 101 19.25 9.78 -3.35
N GLY A 102 18.31 10.60 -3.80
CA GLY A 102 18.19 11.05 -5.19
C GLY A 102 17.75 9.98 -6.19
N LEU A 103 17.35 8.78 -5.75
CA LEU A 103 16.90 7.74 -6.66
C LEU A 103 15.57 8.10 -7.33
N THR A 104 15.48 7.83 -8.63
CA THR A 104 14.23 7.96 -9.38
C THR A 104 13.27 6.82 -9.03
N LEU A 105 11.99 7.00 -9.37
CA LEU A 105 10.97 5.96 -9.22
C LEU A 105 11.39 4.65 -9.91
N GLU A 106 11.99 4.72 -11.09
CA GLU A 106 12.50 3.57 -11.83
C GLU A 106 13.67 2.88 -11.11
N ASN A 107 14.57 3.65 -10.49
CA ASN A 107 15.65 3.06 -9.70
C ASN A 107 15.12 2.35 -8.46
N VAL A 108 14.14 2.93 -7.76
CA VAL A 108 13.49 2.29 -6.61
C VAL A 108 12.72 1.03 -7.03
N ARG A 109 12.06 1.04 -8.19
CA ARG A 109 11.41 -0.15 -8.75
C ARG A 109 12.41 -1.29 -8.92
N GLN A 110 13.59 -1.03 -9.47
CA GLN A 110 14.61 -2.07 -9.61
C GLN A 110 15.12 -2.56 -8.25
N LEU A 111 15.37 -1.66 -7.29
CA LEU A 111 15.76 -2.05 -5.93
C LEU A 111 14.72 -2.97 -5.26
N TYR A 112 13.43 -2.67 -5.45
CA TYR A 112 12.33 -3.48 -4.96
C TYR A 112 12.36 -4.88 -5.57
N LEU A 113 12.49 -4.98 -6.90
CA LEU A 113 12.53 -6.25 -7.63
C LEU A 113 13.76 -7.10 -7.26
N ASP A 114 14.91 -6.46 -7.07
CA ASP A 114 16.16 -7.12 -6.68
C ASP A 114 16.18 -7.52 -5.20
N GLY A 115 15.23 -7.03 -4.39
CA GLY A 115 15.20 -7.24 -2.94
C GLY A 115 16.37 -6.60 -2.21
N THR A 116 16.91 -5.49 -2.75
CA THR A 116 18.04 -4.78 -2.15
C THR A 116 17.63 -4.15 -0.82
N GLY A 117 18.46 -4.35 0.22
CA GLY A 117 18.11 -3.95 1.59
C GLY A 117 17.16 -4.92 2.31
N GLY A 118 16.85 -6.06 1.69
CA GLY A 118 15.96 -7.09 2.23
C GLY A 118 14.72 -7.29 1.36
N GLN A 119 14.10 -8.47 1.44
CA GLN A 119 12.88 -8.78 0.70
C GLN A 119 11.75 -7.82 1.11
N PRO A 120 11.14 -7.10 0.15
CA PRO A 120 9.98 -6.25 0.42
C PRO A 120 8.79 -7.06 0.93
N MET A 121 7.86 -6.36 1.58
CA MET A 121 6.64 -6.97 2.08
C MET A 121 5.76 -7.49 0.92
N ASN A 122 5.16 -8.67 1.12
CA ASN A 122 4.09 -9.22 0.28
C ASN A 122 4.45 -9.43 -1.21
N VAL A 123 5.75 -9.56 -1.53
CA VAL A 123 6.24 -9.81 -2.90
C VAL A 123 5.79 -11.14 -3.51
N ASP A 124 5.30 -12.05 -2.67
CA ASP A 124 4.83 -13.39 -3.03
C ASP A 124 3.41 -13.42 -3.62
N ILE A 125 2.73 -12.27 -3.70
CA ILE A 125 1.38 -12.19 -4.28
C ILE A 125 1.25 -11.00 -5.24
N ASP A 126 0.89 -11.32 -6.47
CA ASP A 126 0.79 -10.39 -7.61
C ASP A 126 0.06 -9.06 -7.33
N PRO A 127 -1.17 -9.00 -6.77
CA PRO A 127 -1.83 -7.71 -6.50
C PRO A 127 -1.11 -6.79 -5.51
N TRP A 128 -0.29 -7.34 -4.59
CA TRP A 128 0.41 -6.55 -3.57
C TRP A 128 1.89 -6.31 -3.89
N ARG A 129 2.33 -6.60 -5.12
CA ARG A 129 3.66 -6.22 -5.64
C ARG A 129 3.70 -4.72 -5.97
N VAL A 130 3.40 -3.92 -4.95
CA VAL A 130 3.35 -2.47 -4.98
C VAL A 130 4.16 -1.92 -3.81
N PHE A 131 4.69 -0.72 -3.96
CA PHE A 131 5.37 -0.01 -2.89
C PHE A 131 4.95 1.45 -2.83
N LEU A 132 5.17 2.06 -1.67
CA LEU A 132 4.95 3.47 -1.46
C LEU A 132 6.26 4.23 -1.68
N LEU A 133 6.20 5.40 -2.31
CA LEU A 133 7.37 6.23 -2.55
C LEU A 133 7.15 7.65 -1.99
N ALA A 134 8.06 8.06 -1.12
CA ALA A 134 8.16 9.41 -0.59
C ALA A 134 9.38 10.10 -1.21
N ASP A 135 9.14 10.74 -2.35
CA ASP A 135 10.11 11.56 -3.07
C ASP A 135 10.12 13.01 -2.57
N GLU A 136 10.82 13.89 -3.29
CA GLU A 136 10.87 15.31 -2.97
C GLU A 136 9.49 15.96 -3.01
N ALA A 137 8.63 15.64 -3.99
CA ALA A 137 7.31 16.24 -4.11
C ALA A 137 6.40 15.88 -2.92
N VAL A 138 6.49 14.63 -2.46
CA VAL A 138 5.77 14.17 -1.26
C VAL A 138 6.30 14.87 -0.02
N LEU A 139 7.62 14.84 0.22
CA LEU A 139 8.20 15.33 1.48
C LEU A 139 8.36 16.85 1.56
N ALA A 140 8.33 17.57 0.44
CA ALA A 140 8.26 19.02 0.42
C ALA A 140 6.84 19.55 0.73
N SER A 141 5.81 18.71 0.62
CA SER A 141 4.43 19.09 0.94
C SER A 141 4.23 19.26 2.46
N PRO A 142 3.86 20.45 2.96
CA PRO A 142 3.65 20.66 4.39
C PRO A 142 2.52 19.81 4.97
N GLU A 143 1.50 19.55 4.16
CA GLU A 143 0.28 18.81 4.55
C GLU A 143 0.42 17.30 4.37
N LEU A 144 1.46 16.86 3.66
CA LEU A 144 1.67 15.46 3.27
C LEU A 144 0.37 14.88 2.68
N SER A 145 -0.26 15.64 1.78
CA SER A 145 -1.60 15.34 1.27
C SER A 145 -1.63 14.12 0.37
N VAL A 146 -0.49 13.76 -0.22
CA VAL A 146 -0.35 12.65 -1.15
C VAL A 146 0.87 11.80 -0.85
N ILE A 147 0.79 10.52 -1.25
CA ILE A 147 1.93 9.61 -1.38
C ILE A 147 1.83 8.88 -2.71
N ASN A 148 2.98 8.54 -3.31
CA ASN A 148 3.02 7.78 -4.54
C ASN A 148 2.83 6.29 -4.24
N VAL A 149 1.92 5.63 -4.96
CA VAL A 149 1.73 4.17 -4.95
C VAL A 149 2.21 3.64 -6.29
N VAL A 150 3.23 2.79 -6.26
CA VAL A 150 3.98 2.37 -7.44
C VAL A 150 3.76 0.89 -7.71
N ASP A 151 3.43 0.56 -8.96
CA ASP A 151 3.40 -0.80 -9.48
C ASP A 151 4.84 -1.24 -9.77
N ALA A 152 5.28 -2.28 -9.06
CA ALA A 152 6.64 -2.79 -9.17
C ALA A 152 6.88 -3.50 -10.51
N ASP A 153 5.84 -4.08 -11.11
CA ASP A 153 5.95 -4.90 -12.32
C ASP A 153 5.56 -4.12 -13.58
N TYR A 154 5.24 -2.83 -13.45
CA TYR A 154 4.91 -1.97 -14.59
C TYR A 154 6.05 -1.89 -15.60
N ASP A 155 5.75 -2.29 -16.83
CA ASP A 155 6.64 -2.18 -18.00
C ASP A 155 6.09 -1.12 -18.97
N PRO A 156 6.76 0.04 -19.12
CA PRO A 156 6.32 1.10 -20.01
C PRO A 156 6.31 0.69 -21.49
N VAL A 157 7.14 -0.28 -21.90
CA VAL A 157 7.20 -0.77 -23.29
C VAL A 157 5.95 -1.60 -23.59
N ARG A 158 5.54 -2.46 -22.66
CA ARG A 158 4.29 -3.23 -22.79
C ARG A 158 3.04 -2.35 -22.66
N ALA A 159 3.09 -1.33 -21.82
CA ALA A 159 1.96 -0.43 -21.59
C ALA A 159 1.74 0.59 -22.71
N ALA A 160 2.73 0.81 -23.58
CA ALA A 160 2.62 1.76 -24.68
C ALA A 160 1.45 1.39 -25.62
N ILE A 161 0.42 2.23 -25.63
CA ILE A 161 -0.74 2.05 -26.51
C ILE A 161 -0.29 2.25 -27.96
N THR A 162 -0.35 1.19 -28.75
CA THR A 162 -0.02 1.23 -30.19
C THR A 162 -1.24 1.52 -31.07
N ASN A 163 -2.46 1.43 -30.53
CA ASN A 163 -3.71 1.61 -31.28
C ASN A 163 -4.37 2.97 -30.96
N PRO A 164 -4.42 3.91 -31.93
CA PRO A 164 -5.01 5.25 -31.74
C PRO A 164 -6.51 5.25 -31.38
N ARG A 165 -7.22 4.13 -31.60
CA ARG A 165 -8.67 4.03 -31.31
C ARG A 165 -8.98 3.82 -29.82
N VAL A 166 -7.99 3.45 -29.01
CA VAL A 166 -8.17 3.12 -27.58
C VAL A 166 -8.10 4.37 -26.69
N GLY A 167 -7.85 5.55 -27.29
CA GLY A 167 -7.67 6.79 -26.56
C GLY A 167 -6.26 6.94 -25.98
N PRO A 168 -5.98 8.04 -25.27
CA PRO A 168 -4.67 8.27 -24.67
C PRO A 168 -4.39 7.26 -23.55
N GLN A 169 -3.11 7.00 -23.32
CA GLN A 169 -2.67 6.21 -22.17
C GLN A 169 -3.10 6.88 -20.86
N ARG A 170 -3.73 6.09 -19.98
CA ARG A 170 -4.30 6.58 -18.71
C ARG A 170 -3.45 6.19 -17.50
N TYR A 171 -2.72 5.07 -17.59
CA TYR A 171 -1.92 4.55 -16.49
C TYR A 171 -0.43 4.48 -16.86
N PHE A 172 0.41 4.92 -15.92
CA PHE A 172 1.85 5.10 -16.12
C PHE A 172 2.69 4.36 -15.07
N GLY A 173 2.10 3.34 -14.42
CA GLY A 173 2.80 2.51 -13.43
C GLY A 173 2.80 3.04 -12.01
N TRP A 174 2.08 4.14 -11.75
CA TRP A 174 1.89 4.69 -10.42
C TRP A 174 0.70 5.63 -10.37
N ILE A 175 0.17 5.82 -9.17
CA ILE A 175 -0.88 6.79 -8.80
C ILE A 175 -0.45 7.55 -7.55
N THR A 176 -1.14 8.62 -7.21
CA THR A 176 -1.07 9.25 -5.89
C THR A 176 -2.34 8.95 -5.10
N MET A 177 -2.25 8.95 -3.78
CA MET A 177 -3.41 8.85 -2.90
C MET A 177 -3.14 9.56 -1.57
N SER A 178 -4.19 9.78 -0.77
CA SER A 178 -4.02 10.23 0.61
C SER A 178 -3.24 9.18 1.42
N PRO A 179 -2.20 9.55 2.20
CA PRO A 179 -1.47 8.60 3.03
C PRO A 179 -2.33 7.95 4.12
N SER A 180 -3.50 8.51 4.42
CA SER A 180 -4.41 7.98 5.43
C SER A 180 -5.24 6.79 4.94
N CYS A 181 -5.20 6.46 3.63
CA CYS A 181 -6.11 5.49 2.99
C CYS A 181 -5.46 4.11 2.74
N ILE A 182 -4.52 3.70 3.59
CA ILE A 182 -3.67 2.54 3.34
C ILE A 182 -4.43 1.22 3.47
N LEU A 183 -5.42 1.15 4.34
CA LEU A 183 -6.26 -0.03 4.47
C LEU A 183 -7.25 -0.14 3.32
N ILE A 184 -7.82 0.98 2.86
CA ILE A 184 -8.65 0.99 1.64
C ILE A 184 -7.82 0.54 0.43
N LEU A 185 -6.58 1.03 0.26
CA LEU A 185 -5.68 0.53 -0.79
C LEU A 185 -5.48 -0.98 -0.68
N TRP A 186 -5.18 -1.49 0.52
CA TRP A 186 -4.98 -2.93 0.73
C TRP A 186 -6.21 -3.74 0.32
N LYS A 187 -7.42 -3.31 0.72
CA LYS A 187 -8.69 -3.95 0.35
C LYS A 187 -8.97 -3.85 -1.15
N ALA A 188 -8.68 -2.71 -1.77
CA ALA A 188 -8.88 -2.50 -3.20
C ALA A 188 -7.98 -3.44 -4.03
N LEU A 189 -6.73 -3.65 -3.60
CA LEU A 189 -5.80 -4.55 -4.29
C LEU A 189 -6.20 -6.03 -4.22
N ASP A 190 -6.97 -6.43 -3.20
CA ASP A 190 -7.56 -7.78 -3.13
C ASP A 190 -8.53 -8.07 -4.30
N ILE A 191 -9.08 -7.01 -4.91
CA ILE A 191 -10.10 -7.10 -5.96
C ILE A 191 -9.57 -6.61 -7.31
N TYR A 192 -8.69 -5.61 -7.30
CA TYR A 192 -8.24 -4.88 -8.49
C TYR A 192 -6.72 -4.80 -8.56
N LEU A 193 -6.17 -4.89 -9.78
CA LEU A 193 -4.77 -4.49 -10.01
C LEU A 193 -4.63 -2.96 -9.87
N LEU A 194 -3.45 -2.48 -9.48
CA LEU A 194 -3.18 -1.05 -9.40
C LEU A 194 -3.43 -0.32 -10.73
N SER A 195 -3.17 -1.00 -11.86
CA SER A 195 -3.46 -0.48 -13.20
C SER A 195 -4.95 -0.26 -13.49
N SER A 196 -5.83 -1.08 -12.88
CA SER A 196 -7.28 -0.92 -12.94
C SER A 196 -7.73 0.28 -12.10
N LEU A 197 -7.17 0.46 -10.90
CA LEU A 197 -7.44 1.63 -10.06
C LEU A 197 -7.00 2.91 -10.77
N GLY A 198 -5.76 2.94 -11.29
CA GLY A 198 -5.19 4.11 -11.95
C GLY A 198 -5.79 4.46 -13.32
N SER A 199 -6.52 3.55 -13.96
CA SER A 199 -7.28 3.83 -15.19
C SER A 199 -8.78 4.03 -14.94
N GLY A 200 -9.23 3.82 -13.70
CA GLY A 200 -10.61 3.84 -13.29
C GLY A 200 -11.20 5.25 -13.23
N PRO A 201 -12.52 5.37 -13.04
CA PRO A 201 -13.20 6.66 -12.92
C PRO A 201 -12.76 7.45 -11.67
N ASP A 202 -12.27 6.74 -10.65
CA ASP A 202 -11.90 7.31 -9.35
C ASP A 202 -10.45 7.85 -9.33
N THR A 203 -9.73 7.73 -10.44
CA THR A 203 -8.40 8.33 -10.61
C THR A 203 -8.48 9.53 -11.55
N THR A 204 -8.03 10.69 -11.05
CA THR A 204 -8.06 11.95 -11.80
C THR A 204 -6.66 12.50 -12.04
N GLY A 205 -6.42 13.04 -13.24
CA GLY A 205 -5.13 13.63 -13.62
C GLY A 205 -4.37 12.81 -14.65
N GLY A 206 -3.10 13.19 -14.89
CA GLY A 206 -2.19 12.56 -15.83
C GLY A 206 -1.30 11.49 -15.16
N PRO A 207 -0.03 11.34 -15.58
CA PRO A 207 0.94 10.52 -14.87
C PRO A 207 0.96 10.86 -13.36
N GLY A 208 0.74 9.87 -12.51
CA GLY A 208 0.61 10.08 -11.06
C GLY A 208 -0.73 10.61 -10.61
N GLY A 209 -1.80 10.38 -11.38
CA GLY A 209 -3.15 10.81 -11.05
C GLY A 209 -3.57 10.44 -9.62
N PHE A 210 -4.38 11.29 -9.02
CA PHE A 210 -4.89 11.11 -7.66
C PHE A 210 -6.04 10.12 -7.68
N TRP A 211 -5.89 9.02 -6.95
CA TRP A 211 -6.92 8.03 -6.71
C TRP A 211 -7.71 8.39 -5.46
N ASP A 212 -9.01 8.58 -5.65
CA ASP A 212 -9.97 8.88 -4.60
C ASP A 212 -10.47 7.59 -3.93
N ALA A 213 -9.90 7.29 -2.77
CA ALA A 213 -10.24 6.12 -1.97
C ALA A 213 -11.66 6.19 -1.37
N ASP A 214 -12.29 7.37 -1.29
CA ASP A 214 -13.64 7.52 -0.71
C ASP A 214 -14.73 6.90 -1.61
N SER A 215 -14.38 6.49 -2.82
CA SER A 215 -15.27 5.78 -3.75
C SER A 215 -15.36 4.26 -3.49
N PHE A 216 -14.66 3.74 -2.47
CA PHE A 216 -14.51 2.31 -2.15
C PHE A 216 -15.13 1.88 -0.82
#